data_AF-A0A975S9T3-F1
#
_entry.id   AF-A0A975S9T3-F1
#
_cell.length_a   1.000
_cell.length_b   1.000
_cell.length_c   1.000
_cell.angle_alpha   90.00
_cell.angle_beta   90.00
_cell.angle_gamma   90.00
#
_symmetry.space_group_name_H-M   'P 1'
#
loop_
_entity.id
_entity.type
_entity.pdbx_description
1 polymer ?
#
loop_
_entity_poly.entity_id
_entity_poly.type
_entity_poly.pdbx_seq_one_letter_code
_entity_poly.pdbx_strand_id
1 'polypeptide(L)'
;MPGLTSGEIESQVGKFEIAASDKFLKEAIGAVNSEKVVIKFTGELGELINKKISGRKSQNEITLFKTVGSAVLDLVVAELILEKAKNSKIGMQVEI
;
A
#
# COMPACT_ATOMS: atom_id res chain seq x y z
N MET A 1 -18.15 -11.64 -14.37
CA MET A 1 -18.69 -10.34 -13.89
C MET A 1 -17.89 -9.24 -14.56
N PRO A 2 -18.49 -8.10 -14.94
CA PRO A 2 -17.70 -6.97 -15.41
C PRO A 2 -16.80 -6.51 -14.25
N GLY A 3 -15.49 -6.57 -14.44
CA GLY A 3 -14.52 -6.14 -13.46
C GLY A 3 -14.63 -4.63 -13.24
N LEU A 4 -14.35 -4.20 -12.00
CA LEU A 4 -14.29 -2.79 -11.65
C LEU A 4 -13.32 -2.07 -12.59
N THR A 5 -13.79 -0.99 -13.20
CA THR A 5 -12.99 -0.14 -14.07
C THR A 5 -11.92 0.58 -13.24
N SER A 6 -10.81 0.95 -13.87
CA SER A 6 -9.66 1.57 -13.17
C SER A 6 -10.05 2.81 -12.34
N GLY A 7 -11.12 3.53 -12.71
CA GLY A 7 -11.62 4.68 -11.97
C GLY A 7 -12.45 4.35 -10.72
N GLU A 8 -13.07 3.18 -10.64
CA GLU A 8 -13.84 2.75 -9.45
C GLU A 8 -12.90 2.33 -8.30
N ILE A 9 -11.76 1.73 -8.67
CA ILE A 9 -10.68 1.34 -7.75
C ILE A 9 -10.08 2.58 -7.08
N GLU A 10 -9.85 3.67 -7.82
CA GLU A 10 -9.26 4.91 -7.27
C GLU A 10 -10.13 5.57 -6.18
N SER A 11 -11.45 5.35 -6.16
CA SER A 11 -12.34 5.95 -5.15
C SER A 11 -12.40 5.20 -3.81
N GLN A 12 -12.01 3.93 -3.77
CA GLN A 12 -12.07 3.06 -2.57
C GLN A 12 -10.70 2.78 -1.95
N VAL A 13 -9.64 3.27 -2.58
CA VAL A 13 -8.26 3.09 -2.13
C VAL A 13 -8.00 4.10 -1.01
N GLY A 14 -8.00 3.62 0.24
CA GLY A 14 -7.43 4.36 1.36
C GLY A 14 -6.03 4.85 0.96
N LYS A 15 -5.75 6.14 1.12
CA LYS A 15 -4.57 6.81 0.54
C LYS A 15 -3.27 6.03 0.84
N PHE A 16 -2.63 5.49 -0.20
CA PHE A 16 -1.36 4.76 -0.06
C PHE A 16 -0.22 5.69 -0.39
N GLU A 17 0.33 6.32 0.63
CA GLU A 17 1.39 7.29 0.41
C GLU A 17 2.76 6.62 0.57
N ILE A 18 3.56 6.60 -0.51
CA ILE A 18 5.02 6.61 -0.38
C ILE A 18 5.40 8.06 -0.08
N ALA A 19 4.97 8.49 1.10
CA ALA A 19 5.35 9.73 1.72
C ALA A 19 6.23 9.40 2.90
N ALA A 20 7.36 10.08 2.95
CA ALA A 20 7.78 10.57 4.22
C ALA A 20 7.15 11.99 4.36
N SER A 21 5.97 12.04 4.95
CA SER A 21 5.38 13.29 5.45
C SER A 21 4.37 12.95 6.52
N ASP A 22 4.82 13.04 7.77
CA ASP A 22 3.94 13.18 8.91
C ASP A 22 4.73 13.78 10.07
N LYS A 23 4.04 14.47 10.96
CA LYS A 23 4.57 15.01 12.21
C LYS A 23 5.36 13.97 13.01
N PHE A 24 4.91 12.70 12.95
CA PHE A 24 5.58 11.51 13.49
C PHE A 24 6.98 11.25 12.92
N LEU A 25 7.23 11.54 11.64
CA LEU A 25 8.55 11.35 11.03
C LEU A 25 9.54 12.42 11.47
N LYS A 26 9.08 13.65 11.67
CA LYS A 26 9.93 14.70 12.24
C LYS A 26 10.30 14.41 13.69
N GLU A 27 9.43 13.77 14.47
CA GLU A 27 9.76 13.30 15.82
C GLU A 27 10.71 12.10 15.79
N ALA A 28 10.45 11.10 14.94
CA ALA A 28 11.30 9.92 14.81
C ALA A 28 12.71 10.25 14.27
N ILE A 29 12.80 11.19 13.33
CA ILE A 29 14.07 11.61 12.70
C ILE A 29 14.73 12.78 13.45
N GLY A 30 13.95 13.66 14.09
CA GLY A 30 14.46 14.78 14.88
C GLY A 30 15.23 14.36 16.13
N ALA A 31 15.06 13.12 16.59
CA ALA A 31 15.91 12.51 17.61
C ALA A 31 17.33 12.19 17.11
N VAL A 32 17.57 12.18 15.79
CA VAL A 32 18.79 11.63 15.17
C VAL A 32 19.82 12.70 14.77
N ASN A 33 19.45 13.96 14.50
CA ASN A 33 20.39 15.08 14.42
C ASN A 33 19.71 16.44 14.17
N SER A 34 20.32 17.51 14.68
CA SER A 34 19.92 18.93 14.56
C SER A 34 19.98 19.52 13.13
N GLU A 35 20.13 18.69 12.09
CA GLU A 35 20.19 19.11 10.70
C GLU A 35 18.82 18.99 10.00
N LYS A 36 18.60 19.87 9.03
CA LYS A 36 17.31 20.06 8.35
C LYS A 36 17.01 18.88 7.43
N VAL A 37 16.30 17.87 7.93
CA VAL A 37 15.88 16.72 7.11
C VAL A 37 14.79 17.14 6.12
N VAL A 38 15.13 17.08 4.83
CA VAL A 38 14.18 17.32 3.73
C VAL A 38 13.46 16.02 3.43
N ILE A 39 12.16 16.02 3.69
CA ILE A 39 11.31 14.87 3.46
C ILE A 39 10.44 15.11 2.21
N LYS A 40 10.45 14.18 1.26
CA LYS A 40 9.79 14.31 -0.03
C LYS A 40 8.75 13.19 -0.23
N PHE A 41 7.52 13.58 -0.59
CA PHE A 41 6.54 12.65 -1.13
C PHE A 41 6.96 12.22 -2.54
N THR A 42 7.07 10.91 -2.77
CA THR A 42 7.52 10.36 -4.05
C THR A 42 6.39 9.76 -4.89
N GLY A 43 5.18 9.60 -4.32
CA GLY A 43 3.98 9.12 -5.02
C GLY A 43 3.31 7.97 -4.25
N GLU A 44 2.44 7.22 -4.93
CA GLU A 44 1.69 6.12 -4.31
C GLU A 44 2.27 4.74 -4.64
N LEU A 45 1.93 3.72 -3.83
CA LEU A 45 2.40 2.35 -4.07
C LEU A 45 1.91 1.80 -5.41
N GLY A 46 0.66 2.10 -5.78
CA GLY A 46 0.10 1.69 -7.07
C GLY A 46 0.85 2.30 -8.26
N GLU A 47 1.31 3.55 -8.14
CA GLU A 47 2.13 4.20 -9.17
C GLU A 47 3.51 3.56 -9.30
N LEU A 48 4.12 3.18 -8.17
CA LEU A 48 5.41 2.48 -8.15
C LEU A 48 5.32 1.11 -8.83
N ILE A 49 4.32 0.30 -8.46
CA ILE A 49 4.10 -1.03 -9.04
C ILE A 49 3.85 -0.93 -10.55
N ASN A 50 3.08 0.08 -10.97
CA ASN A 50 2.80 0.34 -12.37
C ASN A 50 3.93 1.09 -13.11
N LYS A 51 5.10 1.28 -12.48
CA LYS A 51 6.29 1.95 -13.05
C LYS A 51 6.03 3.40 -13.52
N LYS A 52 4.99 4.06 -13.00
CA LYS A 52 4.70 5.47 -13.27
C LYS A 52 5.67 6.40 -12.54
N ILE A 53 6.20 5.96 -11.39
CA ILE A 53 7.22 6.67 -10.61
C ILE A 53 8.46 5.79 -10.42
N SER A 54 9.62 6.42 -10.18
CA SER A 54 10.85 5.72 -9.83
C SER A 54 10.89 5.33 -8.36
N GLY A 55 11.32 4.12 -8.06
CA GLY A 55 11.63 3.68 -6.69
C GLY A 55 12.96 4.22 -6.16
N ARG A 56 13.46 3.60 -5.08
CA ARG A 56 14.76 3.90 -4.47
C ARG A 56 15.90 3.83 -5.49
N LYS A 57 16.76 4.86 -5.52
CA LYS A 57 17.82 5.03 -6.52
C LYS A 57 19.23 4.77 -6.00
N SER A 58 19.45 4.83 -4.68
CA SER A 58 20.77 4.60 -4.10
C SER A 58 20.72 3.89 -2.75
N GLN A 59 21.86 3.35 -2.31
CA GLN A 59 21.96 2.68 -1.01
C GLN A 59 21.89 3.64 0.18
N ASN A 60 22.20 4.92 -0.03
CA ASN A 60 22.21 5.94 1.01
C ASN A 60 20.84 6.58 1.22
N GLU A 61 19.86 6.30 0.35
CA GLU A 61 18.48 6.74 0.51
C GLU A 61 17.73 5.87 1.53
N ILE A 62 17.07 6.56 2.46
CA ILE A 62 16.08 5.98 3.38
C ILE A 62 14.69 6.17 2.73
N THR A 63 13.96 5.08 2.53
CA THR A 63 12.59 5.10 1.96
C THR A 63 11.59 4.72 3.03
N LEU A 64 10.50 5.47 3.14
CA LEU A 64 9.37 5.13 4.00
C LEU A 64 8.16 4.79 3.16
N PHE A 65 7.51 3.69 3.53
CA PHE A 65 6.17 3.35 3.07
C PHE A 65 5.20 3.52 4.23
N LYS A 66 4.18 4.37 4.06
CA LYS A 66 3.13 4.59 5.05
C LYS A 66 1.79 4.16 4.47
N THR A 67 1.00 3.46 5.26
CA THR A 67 -0.36 3.05 4.87
C THR A 67 -1.28 3.05 6.09
N VAL A 68 -2.58 3.25 5.84
CA VAL A 68 -3.67 3.05 6.81
C VAL A 68 -4.43 1.74 6.59
N GLY A 69 -4.03 0.95 5.59
CA GLY A 69 -4.76 -0.23 5.09
C GLY A 69 -5.81 0.12 4.02
N SER A 70 -6.19 -0.87 3.21
CA SER A 70 -7.29 -0.76 2.24
C SER A 70 -8.12 -2.03 2.24
N ALA A 71 -9.43 -1.88 2.40
CA ALA A 71 -10.38 -2.99 2.34
C ALA A 71 -10.33 -3.73 1.00
N VAL A 72 -9.92 -3.06 -0.09
CA VAL A 72 -9.74 -3.71 -1.40
C VAL A 72 -8.66 -4.79 -1.34
N LEU A 73 -7.58 -4.58 -0.57
CA LEU A 73 -6.54 -5.60 -0.40
C LEU A 73 -7.09 -6.83 0.33
N ASP A 74 -7.90 -6.62 1.36
CA ASP A 74 -8.50 -7.71 2.13
C ASP A 74 -9.45 -8.54 1.27
N LEU A 75 -10.28 -7.91 0.45
CA LEU A 75 -11.21 -8.58 -0.45
C LEU A 75 -10.48 -9.41 -1.51
N VAL A 76 -9.45 -8.86 -2.15
CA VAL A 76 -8.66 -9.57 -3.16
C VAL A 76 -7.94 -10.77 -2.53
N VAL A 77 -7.35 -10.60 -1.35
CA VAL A 77 -6.70 -11.71 -0.63
C VAL A 77 -7.72 -12.78 -0.23
N ALA A 78 -8.90 -12.38 0.24
CA ALA A 78 -9.96 -13.30 0.61
C ALA A 78 -10.44 -14.13 -0.59
N GLU A 79 -10.62 -13.50 -1.76
CA GLU A 79 -10.98 -14.19 -3.00
C GLU A 79 -9.92 -15.23 -3.40
N LEU A 80 -8.64 -14.84 -3.43
CA LEU A 80 -7.55 -15.75 -3.77
C LEU A 80 -7.44 -16.95 -2.81
N ILE A 81 -7.61 -16.72 -1.51
CA ILE A 81 -7.62 -17.78 -0.50
C ILE A 81 -8.84 -18.68 -0.70
N LEU A 82 -10.02 -18.11 -0.95
CA LEU A 82 -11.26 -18.86 -1.17
C LEU A 82 -11.15 -19.76 -2.41
N GLU A 83 -10.61 -19.25 -3.52
CA GLU A 83 -10.36 -20.06 -4.72
C GLU A 83 -9.38 -21.21 -4.44
N LYS A 84 -8.28 -20.93 -3.75
CA LYS A 84 -7.30 -21.97 -3.37
C LYS A 84 -7.92 -23.03 -2.46
N ALA A 85 -8.76 -22.62 -1.51
CA ALA A 85 -9.46 -23.51 -0.60
C ALA A 85 -10.45 -24.40 -1.35
N LYS A 86 -11.23 -23.85 -2.30
CA LYS A 86 -12.12 -24.62 -3.18
C LYS A 86 -11.35 -25.69 -3.98
N ASN A 87 -10.24 -25.30 -4.61
CA ASN A 87 -9.40 -26.22 -5.40
C ASN A 87 -8.76 -27.32 -4.54
N SER A 88 -8.48 -27.01 -3.27
CA SER A 88 -7.88 -27.94 -2.31
C SER A 88 -8.92 -28.72 -1.48
N LYS A 89 -10.22 -28.49 -1.71
CA LYS A 89 -11.35 -29.06 -0.94
C LYS A 89 -11.25 -28.80 0.57
N ILE A 90 -10.82 -27.60 0.96
CA ILE A 90 -10.69 -27.16 2.36
C ILE A 90 -11.86 -26.25 2.71
N GLY A 91 -12.48 -26.47 3.88
CA GLY A 91 -13.56 -25.62 4.42
C GLY A 91 -14.93 -26.30 4.45
N MET A 92 -15.97 -25.52 4.72
CA MET A 92 -17.36 -25.97 4.84
C MET A 92 -18.29 -24.96 4.17
N GLN A 93 -19.29 -25.46 3.44
CA GLN A 93 -20.39 -24.63 2.94
C GLN A 93 -21.46 -24.52 4.01
N VAL A 94 -21.97 -23.32 4.25
CA VAL A 94 -23.01 -23.02 5.23
C VAL A 94 -24.12 -22.29 4.49
N GLU A 95 -25.35 -22.78 4.61
CA GLU A 95 -26.55 -22.08 4.14
C GLU A 95 -26.91 -20.98 5.15
N ILE A 96 -27.26 -19.80 4.65
CA ILE A 96 -27.58 -18.61 5.44
C ILE A 96 -29.10 -18.45 5.53
#